data_AF-C7XP77-F1
#
_entry.id   AF-C7XP77-F1
#
_cell.length_a   1.000
_cell.length_b   1.000
_cell.length_c   1.000
_cell.angle_alpha   90.00
_cell.angle_beta   90.00
_cell.angle_gamma   90.00
#
_symmetry.space_group_name_H-M   'P 1'
#
loop_
_entity.id
_entity.type
_entity.pdbx_description
1 polymer ?
#
loop_
_entity_poly.entity_id
_entity_poly.type
_entity_poly.pdbx_seq_one_letter_code
_entity_poly.pdbx_strand_id
1 'polypeptide(L)'
;MLNLYPEVTPKPEELKDFKTELHKKNIDKIKEILKKYPNSGILACWGNLINKRDYLKYCLKGLKKDNFKDYSLLGEVNGIIEITKNRKWYHIGSLTKKGNPRHPLYVSIDANLEVFNIENYIENL
;
A
#
# COMPACT_ATOMS: atom_id res chain seq x y z
N MET A 1 -6.64 7.90 -7.10
CA MET A 1 -5.54 7.34 -6.29
C MET A 1 -6.15 6.40 -5.26
N LEU A 2 -5.54 5.24 -5.01
CA LEU A 2 -5.96 4.30 -3.97
C LEU A 2 -5.02 4.49 -2.79
N ASN A 3 -5.55 4.85 -1.61
CA ASN A 3 -4.71 5.09 -0.44
C ASN A 3 -4.52 3.79 0.35
N LEU A 4 -3.34 3.59 0.94
CA LEU A 4 -3.10 2.50 1.88
C LEU A 4 -4.04 2.60 3.10
N TYR A 5 -4.27 3.81 3.59
CA TYR A 5 -5.20 4.12 4.68
C TYR A 5 -5.99 5.40 4.33
N PRO A 6 -7.28 5.51 4.66
CA PRO A 6 -8.15 6.56 4.11
C PRO A 6 -7.92 7.94 4.72
N GLU A 7 -7.30 8.04 5.91
CA GLU A 7 -6.95 9.35 6.48
C GLU A 7 -5.75 9.95 5.75
N VAL A 8 -5.88 11.21 5.34
CA VAL A 8 -4.85 11.98 4.63
C VAL A 8 -4.49 13.20 5.46
N THR A 9 -3.21 13.50 5.55
CA THR A 9 -2.68 14.70 6.19
C THR A 9 -1.47 15.20 5.40
N PRO A 10 -1.26 16.52 5.24
CA PRO A 10 -0.02 17.06 4.69
C PRO A 10 1.19 16.79 5.61
N LYS A 11 0.94 16.41 6.87
CA LYS A 11 1.94 16.14 7.91
C LYS A 11 1.82 14.69 8.38
N PRO A 12 2.58 13.74 7.80
CA PRO A 12 2.46 12.32 8.11
C PRO A 12 2.61 11.96 9.59
N GLU A 13 3.30 12.79 10.36
CA GLU A 13 3.45 12.69 11.82
C GLU A 13 2.18 13.02 12.61
N GLU A 14 1.18 13.64 11.99
CA GLU A 14 -0.13 13.92 12.58
C GLU A 14 -1.18 12.84 12.20
N LEU A 15 -0.77 11.77 11.50
CA LEU A 15 -1.64 10.64 11.25
C LEU A 15 -2.10 10.04 12.57
N LYS A 16 -3.43 9.94 12.73
CA LYS A 16 -4.07 9.32 13.88
C LYS A 16 -3.79 7.82 13.92
N ASP A 17 -4.13 7.23 15.06
CA ASP A 17 -4.03 5.81 15.29
C ASP A 17 -4.90 5.02 14.34
N PHE A 18 -4.47 3.78 14.08
CA PHE A 18 -5.17 2.86 13.21
C PHE A 18 -6.59 2.57 13.72
N LYS A 19 -7.57 2.63 12.82
CA LYS A 19 -8.95 2.24 13.09
C LYS A 19 -9.38 1.15 12.12
N THR A 20 -9.70 -0.04 12.66
CA THR A 20 -10.13 -1.21 11.88
C THR A 20 -11.32 -0.90 10.96
N GLU A 21 -12.31 -0.16 11.46
CA GLU A 21 -13.50 0.18 10.67
C GLU A 21 -13.19 1.08 9.47
N LEU A 22 -12.23 2.01 9.61
CA LEU A 22 -11.78 2.84 8.50
C LEU A 22 -11.03 2.01 7.46
N HIS A 23 -10.16 1.08 7.90
CA HIS A 23 -9.44 0.19 7.00
C HIS A 23 -10.39 -0.74 6.23
N LYS A 24 -11.34 -1.39 6.90
CA LYS A 24 -12.36 -2.23 6.26
C LYS A 24 -13.12 -1.46 5.18
N LYS A 25 -13.62 -0.26 5.52
CA LYS A 25 -14.32 0.61 4.56
C LYS A 25 -13.43 1.02 3.37
N ASN A 26 -12.15 1.27 3.60
CA ASN A 26 -11.19 1.57 2.54
C ASN A 26 -11.02 0.38 1.60
N ILE A 27 -10.82 -0.83 2.15
CA ILE A 27 -10.70 -2.07 1.39
C ILE A 27 -11.95 -2.32 0.54
N ASP A 28 -13.15 -2.11 1.09
CA ASP A 28 -14.40 -2.29 0.34
C ASP A 28 -14.51 -1.31 -0.83
N LYS A 29 -14.16 -0.03 -0.62
CA LYS A 29 -14.12 0.96 -1.70
C LYS A 29 -13.08 0.63 -2.76
N ILE A 30 -11.92 0.12 -2.37
CA ILE A 30 -10.92 -0.34 -3.33
C ILE A 30 -11.48 -1.52 -4.14
N LYS A 31 -12.10 -2.53 -3.50
CA LYS A 31 -12.73 -3.67 -4.20
C LYS A 31 -13.77 -3.22 -5.23
N GLU A 32 -14.62 -2.25 -4.88
CA GLU A 32 -15.60 -1.66 -5.82
C GLU A 32 -14.91 -1.08 -7.07
N ILE A 33 -13.82 -0.31 -6.87
CA ILE A 33 -13.04 0.28 -7.97
C ILE A 33 -12.37 -0.82 -8.81
N LEU A 34 -11.76 -1.82 -8.17
CA LEU A 34 -11.11 -2.93 -8.87
C LEU A 34 -12.13 -3.73 -9.69
N LYS A 35 -13.36 -3.93 -9.20
CA LYS A 35 -14.43 -4.57 -9.96
C LYS A 35 -14.80 -3.78 -11.22
N LYS A 36 -14.79 -2.45 -11.15
CA LYS A 36 -15.04 -1.58 -12.31
C LYS A 36 -13.93 -1.65 -13.37
N TYR A 37 -12.69 -1.94 -12.95
CA TYR A 37 -11.52 -2.01 -13.82
C TYR A 37 -10.80 -3.35 -13.67
N PRO A 38 -11.37 -4.48 -14.16
CA PRO A 38 -10.85 -5.82 -13.89
C PRO A 38 -9.43 -6.05 -14.43
N ASN A 39 -9.07 -5.41 -15.54
CA ASN A 39 -7.79 -5.62 -16.24
C ASN A 39 -6.73 -4.54 -15.91
N SER A 40 -6.99 -3.63 -14.98
CA SER A 40 -6.04 -2.56 -14.67
C SER A 40 -4.84 -3.05 -13.85
N GLY A 41 -3.65 -2.56 -14.19
CA GLY A 41 -2.47 -2.66 -13.34
C GLY A 41 -2.59 -1.81 -12.07
N ILE A 42 -1.73 -2.08 -11.09
CA ILE A 42 -1.58 -1.27 -9.88
C ILE A 42 -0.25 -0.53 -9.97
N LEU A 43 -0.28 0.80 -9.84
CA LEU A 43 0.92 1.61 -9.75
C LEU A 43 1.22 1.92 -8.27
N ALA A 44 2.38 1.52 -7.80
CA ALA A 44 2.85 1.79 -6.45
C ALA A 44 3.56 3.15 -6.38
N CYS A 45 3.21 3.98 -5.38
CA CYS A 45 3.63 5.39 -5.33
C CYS A 45 3.90 5.93 -3.90
N TRP A 46 4.11 5.08 -2.89
CA TRP A 46 4.14 5.52 -1.48
C TRP A 46 5.49 6.05 -0.99
N GLY A 47 6.58 5.81 -1.71
CA GLY A 47 7.92 6.25 -1.32
C GLY A 47 8.30 5.81 0.11
N ASN A 48 9.10 6.62 0.80
CA ASN A 48 9.51 6.31 2.17
C ASN A 48 8.41 6.55 3.21
N LEU A 49 7.24 7.07 2.83
CA LEU A 49 6.14 7.37 3.75
C LEU A 49 5.52 6.10 4.35
N ILE A 50 5.65 4.95 3.67
CA ILE A 50 5.21 3.66 4.22
C ILE A 50 5.87 3.30 5.57
N ASN A 51 7.02 3.91 5.88
CA ASN A 51 7.73 3.72 7.14
C ASN A 51 7.39 4.78 8.21
N LYS A 52 6.44 5.69 7.96
CA LYS A 52 6.05 6.73 8.92
C LYS A 52 5.10 6.24 10.00
N ARG A 53 4.31 5.22 9.68
CA ARG A 53 3.39 4.54 10.59
C ARG A 53 3.44 3.05 10.31
N ASP A 54 3.63 2.30 11.39
CA ASP A 54 3.71 0.85 11.37
C ASP A 54 2.47 0.22 10.70
N TYR A 55 1.27 0.77 10.98
CA TYR A 55 0.04 0.25 10.38
C TYR A 55 -0.03 0.38 8.85
N LEU A 56 0.77 1.23 8.20
CA LEU A 56 0.73 1.35 6.73
C LEU A 56 1.26 0.09 6.05
N LYS A 57 2.27 -0.53 6.64
CA LYS A 57 2.77 -1.85 6.21
C LYS A 57 1.69 -2.91 6.40
N TYR A 58 0.97 -2.84 7.51
CA TYR A 58 -0.20 -3.68 7.76
C TYR A 58 -1.31 -3.45 6.73
N CYS A 59 -1.70 -2.22 6.42
CA CYS A 59 -2.72 -1.96 5.40
C CYS A 59 -2.35 -2.54 4.02
N LEU A 60 -1.05 -2.59 3.70
CA LEU A 60 -0.54 -3.21 2.49
C LEU A 60 -0.57 -4.75 2.56
N LYS A 61 0.02 -5.35 3.61
CA LYS A 61 0.21 -6.81 3.75
C LYS A 61 -1.03 -7.57 4.25
N GLY A 62 -1.84 -6.94 5.11
CA GLY A 62 -2.85 -7.60 5.94
C GLY A 62 -2.25 -8.13 7.26
N LEU A 63 -3.11 -8.63 8.16
CA LEU A 63 -2.66 -9.33 9.38
C LEU A 63 -2.37 -10.79 9.04
N LYS A 64 -1.11 -11.19 9.12
CA LYS A 64 -0.77 -12.56 9.47
C LYS A 64 -0.27 -12.56 10.91
N LYS A 65 -0.58 -13.63 11.64
CA LYS A 65 -0.38 -13.85 13.08
C LYS A 65 1.06 -13.60 13.57
N ASP A 66 2.01 -13.42 12.67
CA ASP A 66 3.42 -13.37 12.98
C ASP A 66 3.94 -11.92 12.93
N ASN A 67 4.09 -11.35 14.13
CA ASN A 67 5.08 -10.32 14.47
C ASN A 67 4.75 -8.83 14.28
N PHE A 68 3.52 -8.43 13.96
CA PHE A 68 3.15 -7.01 14.12
C PHE A 68 2.66 -6.74 15.55
N LYS A 69 3.44 -5.93 16.26
CA LYS A 69 3.60 -5.89 17.73
C LYS A 69 2.35 -5.71 18.58
N ASP A 70 1.17 -5.41 18.03
CA ASP A 70 -0.06 -5.26 18.84
C ASP A 70 -1.39 -5.25 18.06
N TYR A 71 -1.48 -5.98 16.94
CA TYR A 71 -2.73 -6.02 16.14
C TYR A 71 -3.46 -7.37 16.16
N SER A 72 -3.00 -8.32 16.99
CA SER A 72 -3.65 -9.63 17.17
C SER A 72 -5.10 -9.52 17.65
N LEU A 73 -5.43 -8.45 18.39
CA LEU A 73 -6.79 -8.16 18.88
C LEU A 73 -7.75 -7.64 17.80
N LEU A 74 -7.25 -7.28 16.62
CA LEU A 74 -8.06 -6.67 15.56
C LEU A 74 -8.76 -7.69 14.63
N GLY A 75 -8.52 -8.98 14.85
CA GLY A 75 -9.04 -10.07 14.01
C GLY A 75 -8.34 -10.16 12.65
N GLU A 76 -8.74 -11.12 11.80
CA GLU A 76 -8.20 -11.23 10.44
C GLU A 76 -8.72 -10.09 9.58
N VAL A 77 -7.82 -9.31 8.98
CA VAL A 77 -8.19 -8.24 8.05
C VAL A 77 -7.25 -8.23 6.85
N ASN A 78 -7.87 -8.24 5.68
CA ASN A 78 -7.19 -8.29 4.39
C ASN A 78 -6.35 -7.03 4.17
N GLY A 79 -5.15 -7.22 3.63
CA GLY A 79 -4.35 -6.15 3.06
C GLY A 79 -4.74 -5.87 1.61
N ILE A 80 -4.24 -4.76 1.08
CA ILE A 80 -4.44 -4.41 -0.35
C ILE A 80 -3.86 -5.50 -1.27
N ILE A 81 -2.80 -6.19 -0.87
CA ILE A 81 -2.20 -7.26 -1.68
C ILE A 81 -3.18 -8.39 -1.94
N GLU A 82 -3.95 -8.79 -0.91
CA GLU A 82 -4.86 -9.92 -1.03
C GLU A 82 -5.96 -9.64 -2.07
N ILE A 83 -6.46 -8.41 -2.11
CA ILE A 83 -7.50 -7.98 -3.07
C ILE A 83 -6.92 -7.60 -4.44
N THR A 84 -5.60 -7.59 -4.59
CA THR A 84 -4.90 -7.27 -5.86
C THR A 84 -4.04 -8.42 -6.39
N LYS A 85 -4.05 -9.61 -5.77
CA LYS A 85 -3.22 -10.77 -6.12
C LYS A 85 -3.24 -11.20 -7.60
N ASN A 86 -4.33 -10.90 -8.31
CA ASN A 86 -4.48 -11.23 -9.74
C ASN A 86 -4.07 -10.09 -10.67
N ARG A 87 -3.33 -9.09 -10.18
CA ARG A 87 -2.97 -7.88 -10.92
C ARG A 87 -1.48 -7.68 -10.94
N LYS A 88 -0.97 -7.16 -12.06
CA LYS A 88 0.42 -6.72 -12.17
C LYS A 88 0.62 -5.40 -11.44
N TRP A 89 1.69 -5.35 -10.67
CA TRP A 89 2.15 -4.15 -9.99
C TRP A 89 3.27 -3.48 -10.77
N TYR A 90 3.32 -2.16 -10.70
CA TYR A 90 4.28 -1.33 -11.42
C TYR A 90 4.83 -0.21 -10.53
N HIS A 91 5.98 0.31 -10.91
CA HIS A 91 6.55 1.56 -10.41
C HIS A 91 7.06 2.40 -11.58
N ILE A 92 7.30 3.70 -11.35
CA ILE A 92 7.86 4.59 -12.37
C ILE A 92 9.26 5.02 -11.92
N GLY A 93 10.22 4.87 -12.83
CA GLY A 93 11.63 5.14 -12.60
C GLY A 93 12.22 4.32 -11.45
N SER A 94 13.37 4.74 -10.95
CA SER A 94 14.07 3.98 -9.91
C SER A 94 13.29 3.94 -8.57
N LEU A 95 13.63 2.98 -7.71
CA LEU A 95 13.18 2.92 -6.33
C LEU A 95 14.01 3.84 -5.42
N THR A 96 13.47 4.23 -4.26
CA THR A 96 14.26 4.96 -3.25
C THR A 96 15.45 4.12 -2.79
N LYS A 97 16.43 4.75 -2.11
CA LYS A 97 17.54 4.02 -1.45
C LYS A 97 17.08 2.91 -0.48
N LYS A 98 15.83 2.99 -0.01
CA LYS A 98 15.20 1.98 0.87
C LYS A 98 14.34 0.96 0.09
N GLY A 99 14.45 0.91 -1.23
CA GLY A 99 13.68 0.00 -2.08
C GLY A 99 12.20 0.37 -2.26
N ASN A 100 11.77 1.58 -1.89
CA ASN A 100 10.36 1.97 -1.99
C ASN A 100 10.03 2.59 -3.36
N PRO A 101 8.84 2.32 -3.94
CA PRO A 101 8.43 2.89 -5.21
C PRO A 101 8.13 4.38 -5.07
N ARG A 102 8.73 5.23 -5.91
CA ARG A 102 8.63 6.69 -5.80
C ARG A 102 7.26 7.19 -6.22
N HIS A 103 6.85 8.31 -5.63
CA HIS A 103 5.70 9.05 -6.14
C HIS A 103 6.06 9.67 -7.51
N PRO A 104 5.19 9.58 -8.54
CA PRO A 104 5.49 10.05 -9.90
C PRO A 104 5.94 11.51 -9.97
N LEU A 105 5.48 12.37 -9.05
CA LEU A 105 5.93 13.77 -8.91
C LEU A 105 7.45 13.93 -8.75
N TYR A 106 8.13 12.93 -8.20
CA TYR A 106 9.58 12.97 -7.95
C TYR A 106 10.39 12.17 -8.98
N VAL A 107 9.78 11.86 -10.13
CA VAL A 107 10.40 11.06 -11.18
C VAL A 107 10.43 11.88 -12.47
N SER A 108 11.47 11.70 -13.28
CA SER A 108 11.56 12.34 -14.60
C SER A 108 10.37 11.97 -15.48
N ILE A 109 9.96 12.87 -16.38
CA ILE A 109 8.90 12.62 -17.35
C ILE A 109 9.25 11.49 -18.34
N ASP A 110 10.55 11.30 -18.61
CA ASP A 110 11.07 10.25 -19.48
C ASP A 110 11.25 8.90 -18.76
N ALA A 111 10.82 8.79 -17.51
CA ALA A 111 11.00 7.57 -16.74
C ALA A 111 10.04 6.47 -17.16
N ASN A 112 10.57 5.26 -17.27
CA ASN A 112 9.82 4.09 -17.69
C ASN A 112 8.88 3.59 -16.60
N LEU A 113 7.79 2.97 -17.06
CA LEU A 113 6.93 2.13 -16.24
C LEU A 113 7.56 0.73 -16.17
N GLU A 114 7.90 0.29 -14.97
CA GLU A 114 8.58 -0.98 -14.72
C GLU A 114 7.73 -1.90 -13.85
N VAL A 115 7.88 -3.21 -14.02
CA VAL A 115 7.17 -4.20 -13.21
C VAL A 115 7.72 -4.16 -11.78
N PHE A 116 6.82 -3.95 -10.82
CA PHE A 116 7.15 -3.97 -9.40
C PHE A 116 6.85 -5.36 -8.83
N ASN A 117 7.89 -6.06 -8.39
CA ASN A 117 7.74 -7.33 -7.68
C ASN A 117 7.25 -7.07 -6.25
N ILE A 118 5.92 -6.99 -6.10
CA ILE A 118 5.26 -6.65 -4.84
C ILE A 118 5.46 -7.75 -3.80
N GLU A 119 5.53 -9.02 -4.23
CA GLU A 119 5.73 -10.19 -3.38
C GLU A 119 7.10 -10.13 -2.70
N ASN A 120 8.18 -9.95 -3.47
CA ASN A 120 9.52 -9.77 -2.92
C ASN A 120 9.62 -8.50 -2.06
N TYR A 121 8.95 -7.42 -2.46
CA TYR A 121 8.95 -6.19 -1.68
C TYR A 121 8.37 -6.40 -0.28
N ILE A 122 7.24 -7.11 -0.15
CA ILE A 122 6.61 -7.31 1.16
C ILE A 122 7.31 -8.34 2.04
N GLU A 123 8.05 -9.28 1.47
CA GLU A 123 8.90 -10.18 2.26
C GLU A 123 10.02 -9.40 2.97
N ASN A 124 10.49 -8.31 2.35
CA ASN A 124 11.59 -7.49 2.84
C ASN A 124 11.17 -6.15 3.49
N LEU A 125 9.86 -5.91 3.66
CA LEU A 125 9.29 -4.64 4.16
C LEU A 125 9.16 -4.55 5.68
#